data_AF-S6GLS5-F1
#
_entry.id   AF-S6GLS5-F1
#
_cell.length_a   1.000
_cell.length_b   1.000
_cell.length_c   1.000
_cell.angle_alpha   90.00
_cell.angle_beta   90.00
_cell.angle_gamma   90.00
#
_symmetry.space_group_name_H-M   'P 1'
#
loop_
_entity.id
_entity.type
_entity.pdbx_description
1 polymer ?
#
loop_
_entity_poly.entity_id
_entity_poly.type
_entity_poly.pdbx_seq_one_letter_code
_entity_poly.pdbx_strand_id
1 'polypeptide(L)'
;MTNDKFDTIEDEDDDWISRSSLKRDAEALQRLGARLIDLKPAQLDKIAMDETLRLAVDEGKRLKPRSGAMKRHHQYIGKLMRFEDAEKIELAINGCDMEHEEYNKVFHRLERWRERLLNNDEGMLDVILNEYPQTDIQYLRQLIRNTQKELAAAKPPISAKKLFKYLRELEGC
;
A
#
# COMPACT_ATOMS: atom_id res chain seq x y z
N MET A 1 -2.45 -16.12 69.09
CA MET A 1 -3.79 -15.87 68.53
C MET A 1 -3.58 -14.85 67.41
N THR A 2 -3.47 -15.30 66.16
CA THR A 2 -4.52 -15.20 65.10
C THR A 2 -4.95 -13.76 64.88
N ASN A 3 -5.08 -13.20 63.68
CA ASN A 3 -4.87 -13.55 62.28
C ASN A 3 -5.41 -12.30 61.55
N ASP A 4 -4.71 -11.74 60.58
CA ASP A 4 -5.32 -10.94 59.50
C ASP A 4 -4.25 -10.77 58.41
N LYS A 5 -4.13 -11.72 57.46
CA LYS A 5 -4.87 -11.78 56.18
C LYS A 5 -4.95 -10.38 55.55
N PHE A 6 -3.98 -9.98 54.72
CA PHE A 6 -3.93 -10.31 53.28
C PHE A 6 -5.33 -10.28 52.67
N ASP A 7 -5.77 -9.09 52.28
CA ASP A 7 -6.79 -8.90 51.26
C ASP A 7 -6.60 -7.51 50.65
N THR A 8 -7.00 -7.31 49.39
CA THR A 8 -6.99 -6.05 48.60
C THR A 8 -5.82 -5.81 47.64
N ILE A 9 -5.46 -6.78 46.79
CA ILE A 9 -4.79 -6.48 45.50
C ILE A 9 -5.26 -7.46 44.41
N GLU A 10 -6.54 -7.43 44.03
CA GLU A 10 -6.99 -8.15 42.82
C GLU A 10 -7.91 -7.31 41.90
N ASP A 11 -8.57 -6.25 42.40
CA ASP A 11 -9.55 -5.48 41.62
C ASP A 11 -8.99 -4.29 40.79
N GLU A 12 -7.86 -3.68 41.16
CA GLU A 12 -7.31 -2.52 40.41
C GLU A 12 -6.66 -2.92 39.08
N ASP A 13 -6.07 -4.12 39.00
CA ASP A 13 -5.36 -4.58 37.82
C ASP A 13 -6.32 -4.95 36.67
N ASP A 14 -7.47 -5.57 36.96
CA ASP A 14 -8.45 -5.96 35.95
C ASP A 14 -9.15 -4.73 35.32
N ASP A 15 -9.54 -3.76 36.15
CA ASP A 15 -10.11 -2.48 35.72
C ASP A 15 -9.13 -1.65 34.86
N TRP A 16 -7.84 -1.70 35.19
CA TRP A 16 -6.79 -1.03 34.42
C TRP A 16 -6.57 -1.68 33.04
N ILE A 17 -6.55 -3.03 32.98
CA ILE A 17 -6.43 -3.79 31.73
C ILE A 17 -7.62 -3.52 30.80
N SER A 18 -8.83 -3.50 31.35
CA SER A 18 -10.08 -3.22 30.62
C SER A 18 -10.11 -1.82 29.98
N ARG A 19 -9.75 -0.78 30.75
CA ARG A 19 -9.65 0.60 30.22
C ARG A 19 -8.56 0.75 29.16
N SER A 20 -7.43 0.06 29.34
CA SER A 20 -6.33 0.02 28.38
C SER A 20 -6.74 -0.65 27.06
N SER A 21 -7.52 -1.73 27.12
CA SER A 21 -8.05 -2.41 25.92
C SER A 21 -9.02 -1.51 25.15
N LEU A 22 -10.02 -0.93 25.84
CA LEU A 22 -11.01 -0.06 25.21
C LEU A 22 -10.37 1.16 24.51
N LYS A 23 -9.31 1.70 25.11
CA LYS A 23 -8.52 2.77 24.51
C LYS A 23 -7.81 2.32 23.23
N ARG A 24 -7.19 1.13 23.24
CA ARG A 24 -6.50 0.56 22.07
C ARG A 24 -7.46 0.31 20.93
N ASP A 25 -8.66 -0.20 21.22
CA ASP A 25 -9.69 -0.48 20.20
C ASP A 25 -10.20 0.82 19.58
N ALA A 26 -10.45 1.85 20.40
CA ALA A 26 -10.84 3.16 19.90
C ALA A 26 -9.76 3.80 19.01
N GLU A 27 -8.48 3.67 19.39
CA GLU A 27 -7.36 4.13 18.57
C GLU A 27 -7.21 3.34 17.27
N ALA A 28 -7.44 2.03 17.30
CA ALA A 28 -7.41 1.18 16.11
C ALA A 28 -8.49 1.59 15.10
N LEU A 29 -9.73 1.78 15.55
CA LEU A 29 -10.82 2.25 14.69
C LEU A 29 -10.55 3.64 14.12
N GLN A 30 -9.98 4.55 14.91
CA GLN A 30 -9.61 5.87 14.41
C GLN A 30 -8.50 5.81 13.36
N ARG A 31 -7.48 4.95 13.56
CA ARG A 31 -6.42 4.73 12.56
C ARG A 31 -6.98 4.11 11.28
N LEU A 32 -7.88 3.12 11.41
CA LEU A 32 -8.53 2.48 10.28
C LEU A 32 -9.37 3.47 9.46
N GLY A 33 -10.16 4.31 10.15
CA GLY A 33 -10.92 5.39 9.53
C GLY A 33 -10.06 6.45 8.84
N ALA A 34 -8.88 6.77 9.41
CA ALA A 34 -7.93 7.67 8.74
C ALA A 34 -7.37 7.06 7.46
N ARG A 35 -7.05 5.76 7.45
CA ARG A 35 -6.59 5.05 6.23
C ARG A 35 -7.60 5.15 5.10
N LEU A 36 -8.91 5.10 5.38
CA LEU A 36 -9.95 5.24 4.34
C LEU A 36 -9.84 6.57 3.57
N ILE A 37 -9.48 7.67 4.24
CA ILE A 37 -9.31 8.98 3.58
C ILE A 37 -8.12 8.96 2.60
N ASP A 38 -7.08 8.20 2.92
CA ASP A 38 -5.84 8.13 2.12
C ASP A 38 -5.98 7.24 0.87
N LEU A 39 -7.02 6.41 0.79
CA LEU A 39 -7.26 5.51 -0.34
C LEU A 39 -7.70 6.25 -1.61
N LYS A 40 -7.35 5.70 -2.77
CA LYS A 40 -7.86 6.21 -4.07
C LYS A 40 -9.35 5.87 -4.25
N PRO A 41 -10.12 6.64 -5.05
CA PRO A 41 -11.53 6.36 -5.31
C PRO A 41 -11.80 4.90 -5.73
N ALA A 42 -11.02 4.37 -6.68
CA ALA A 42 -11.18 2.99 -7.14
C ALA A 42 -10.92 1.92 -6.05
N GLN A 43 -10.11 2.21 -5.03
CA GLN A 43 -9.91 1.30 -3.90
C GLN A 43 -11.09 1.41 -2.93
N LEU A 44 -11.56 2.64 -2.70
CA LEU A 44 -12.74 2.93 -1.89
C LEU A 44 -14.02 2.28 -2.41
N ASP A 45 -14.19 2.17 -3.74
CA ASP A 45 -15.34 1.50 -4.36
C ASP A 45 -15.37 -0.01 -4.07
N LYS A 46 -14.21 -0.62 -3.78
CA LYS A 46 -14.10 -2.04 -3.38
C LYS A 46 -14.46 -2.28 -1.91
N ILE A 47 -14.56 -1.23 -1.09
CA ILE A 47 -14.82 -1.33 0.34
C ILE A 47 -16.31 -1.10 0.61
N ALA A 48 -16.95 -2.10 1.19
CA ALA A 48 -18.33 -1.98 1.68
C ALA A 48 -18.35 -1.13 2.96
N MET A 49 -19.14 -0.06 2.95
CA MET A 49 -19.40 0.83 4.08
C MET A 49 -20.77 1.48 3.88
N ASP A 50 -21.37 1.93 4.98
CA ASP A 50 -22.62 2.68 4.94
C ASP A 50 -22.45 4.05 4.24
N GLU A 51 -23.59 4.65 3.88
CA GLU A 51 -23.62 5.95 3.20
C GLU A 51 -23.03 7.07 4.06
N THR A 52 -23.20 6.99 5.39
CA THR A 52 -22.73 8.02 6.32
C THR A 52 -21.20 8.05 6.38
N LEU A 53 -20.57 6.88 6.48
CA LEU A 53 -19.14 6.69 6.47
C LEU A 53 -18.58 7.06 5.08
N ARG A 54 -19.25 6.67 3.99
CA ARG A 54 -18.85 7.07 2.63
C ARG A 54 -18.76 8.59 2.49
N LEU A 55 -19.83 9.30 2.83
CA LEU A 55 -19.89 10.76 2.78
C LEU A 55 -18.82 11.40 3.68
N ALA A 56 -18.61 10.83 4.87
CA ALA A 56 -17.58 11.32 5.78
C ALA A 56 -16.17 11.14 5.19
N VAL A 57 -15.86 10.01 4.56
CA VAL A 57 -14.56 9.77 3.91
C VAL A 57 -14.35 10.76 2.76
N ASP A 58 -15.35 10.97 1.91
CA ASP A 58 -15.26 11.90 0.77
C ASP A 58 -15.08 13.36 1.21
N GLU A 59 -15.78 13.79 2.26
CA GLU A 59 -15.55 15.12 2.84
C GLU A 59 -14.15 15.24 3.44
N GLY A 60 -13.66 14.18 4.10
CA GLY A 60 -12.32 14.12 4.67
C GLY A 60 -11.23 14.39 3.64
N LYS A 61 -11.38 13.86 2.42
CA LYS A 61 -10.44 14.08 1.31
C LYS A 61 -10.32 15.53 0.86
N ARG A 62 -11.34 16.36 1.11
CA ARG A 62 -11.36 17.78 0.74
C ARG A 62 -10.72 18.67 1.79
N LEU A 63 -10.56 18.16 3.02
CA LEU A 63 -9.98 18.91 4.12
C LEU A 63 -8.48 19.09 3.94
N LYS A 64 -7.98 20.23 4.40
CA LYS A 64 -6.53 20.51 4.40
C LYS A 64 -5.80 19.49 5.28
N PRO A 65 -4.75 18.81 4.78
CA PRO A 65 -3.94 17.90 5.58
C PRO A 65 -3.31 18.60 6.78
N ARG A 66 -3.14 17.85 7.88
CA ARG A 66 -2.52 18.31 9.14
C ARG A 66 -3.23 19.51 9.81
N SER A 67 -4.47 19.79 9.43
CA SER A 67 -5.28 20.86 10.03
C SER A 67 -6.05 20.39 11.27
N GLY A 68 -6.47 21.35 12.12
CA GLY A 68 -7.37 21.05 13.24
C GLY A 68 -8.73 20.51 12.78
N ALA A 69 -9.20 20.92 11.60
CA ALA A 69 -10.40 20.37 10.98
C ALA A 69 -10.22 18.88 10.65
N MET A 70 -9.11 18.51 9.99
CA MET A 70 -8.79 17.12 9.69
C MET A 70 -8.70 16.26 10.97
N LYS A 71 -8.07 16.77 12.03
CA LYS A 71 -7.96 16.04 13.29
C LYS A 71 -9.33 15.74 13.91
N ARG A 72 -10.26 16.72 13.91
CA ARG A 72 -11.63 16.51 14.38
C ARG A 72 -12.39 15.55 13.47
N HIS A 73 -12.14 15.63 12.17
CA HIS A 73 -12.79 14.76 11.19
C HIS A 73 -12.38 13.30 11.35
N HIS A 74 -11.10 13.02 11.62
CA HIS A 74 -10.63 11.67 11.98
C HIS A 74 -11.35 11.12 13.22
N GLN A 75 -11.62 11.95 14.23
CA GLN A 75 -12.36 11.52 15.43
C GLN A 75 -13.83 11.20 15.10
N TYR A 76 -14.46 12.01 14.23
CA TYR A 76 -15.81 11.75 13.75
C TYR A 76 -15.91 10.43 12.99
N ILE A 77 -15.00 10.19 12.04
CA ILE A 77 -14.92 8.91 11.32
C ILE A 77 -14.66 7.76 12.29
N GLY A 78 -13.73 7.91 13.25
CA GLY A 78 -13.48 6.89 14.27
C GLY A 78 -14.71 6.56 15.13
N LYS A 79 -15.66 7.49 15.29
CA LYS A 79 -16.97 7.22 15.91
C LYS A 79 -17.89 6.44 14.98
N LEU A 80 -17.93 6.78 13.69
CA LEU A 80 -18.73 6.06 12.69
C LEU A 80 -18.27 4.60 12.52
N MET A 81 -16.96 4.37 12.52
CA MET A 81 -16.35 3.03 12.43
C MET A 81 -16.81 2.05 13.52
N ARG A 82 -17.38 2.53 14.64
CA ARG A 82 -17.94 1.66 15.69
C ARG A 82 -19.26 1.01 15.31
N PHE A 83 -19.93 1.53 14.28
CA PHE A 83 -21.20 1.02 13.76
C PHE A 83 -21.00 0.13 12.52
N GLU A 84 -19.76 -0.05 12.11
CA GLU A 84 -19.36 -0.76 10.90
C GLU A 84 -18.66 -2.07 11.23
N ASP A 85 -18.56 -2.94 10.22
CA ASP A 85 -17.75 -4.15 10.30
C ASP A 85 -16.28 -3.80 10.07
N ALA A 86 -15.61 -3.40 11.16
CA ALA A 86 -14.21 -2.95 11.12
C ALA A 86 -13.25 -4.03 10.58
N GLU A 87 -13.51 -5.31 10.87
CA GLU A 87 -12.68 -6.42 10.39
C GLU A 87 -12.79 -6.56 8.86
N LYS A 88 -14.00 -6.50 8.30
CA LYS A 88 -14.18 -6.53 6.84
C LYS A 88 -13.54 -5.32 6.16
N ILE A 89 -13.67 -4.14 6.74
CA ILE A 89 -13.03 -2.93 6.21
C ILE A 89 -11.51 -3.10 6.24
N GLU A 90 -10.94 -3.53 7.36
CA GLU A 90 -9.50 -3.77 7.49
C GLU A 90 -8.98 -4.80 6.48
N LEU A 91 -9.69 -5.92 6.30
CA LEU A 91 -9.34 -6.93 5.32
C LEU A 91 -9.35 -6.36 3.89
N ALA A 92 -10.37 -5.57 3.54
CA ALA A 92 -10.47 -4.97 2.21
C ALA A 92 -9.35 -3.95 1.95
N ILE A 93 -8.99 -3.13 2.96
CA ILE A 93 -7.86 -2.21 2.85
C ILE A 93 -6.54 -2.98 2.68
N ASN A 94 -6.32 -4.02 3.48
CA ASN A 94 -5.10 -4.82 3.39
C ASN A 94 -5.00 -5.54 2.04
N GLY A 95 -6.11 -6.02 1.48
CA GLY A 95 -6.14 -6.57 0.13
C GLY A 95 -5.71 -5.55 -0.94
N CYS A 96 -6.13 -4.29 -0.81
CA CYS A 96 -5.69 -3.22 -1.70
C CYS A 96 -4.18 -2.92 -1.57
N ASP A 97 -3.65 -2.97 -0.35
CA ASP A 97 -2.23 -2.73 -0.09
C ASP A 97 -1.36 -3.88 -0.59
N MET A 98 -1.82 -5.14 -0.45
CA MET A 98 -1.14 -6.31 -1.01
C MET A 98 -1.03 -6.22 -2.54
N GLU A 99 -2.12 -5.89 -3.23
CA GLU A 99 -2.13 -5.69 -4.69
C GLU A 99 -1.12 -4.62 -5.12
N HIS A 100 -1.03 -3.51 -4.36
CA HIS A 100 -0.04 -2.46 -4.57
C HIS A 100 1.39 -2.90 -4.29
N GLU A 101 1.65 -3.64 -3.22
CA GLU A 101 2.98 -4.16 -2.89
C GLU A 101 3.48 -5.15 -3.93
N GLU A 102 2.62 -6.04 -4.40
CA GLU A 102 2.94 -6.97 -5.50
C GLU A 102 3.30 -6.21 -6.77
N TYR A 103 2.48 -5.21 -7.15
CA TYR A 103 2.79 -4.34 -8.28
C TYR A 103 4.13 -3.62 -8.11
N ASN A 104 4.43 -3.11 -6.91
CA ASN A 104 5.70 -2.44 -6.62
C ASN A 104 6.89 -3.40 -6.69
N LYS A 105 6.74 -4.64 -6.19
CA LYS A 105 7.77 -5.68 -6.29
C LYS A 105 8.09 -6.01 -7.75
N VAL A 106 7.06 -6.19 -8.59
CA VAL A 106 7.21 -6.41 -10.03
C VAL A 106 7.87 -5.19 -10.68
N PHE A 107 7.41 -3.97 -10.37
CA PHE A 107 7.98 -2.73 -10.89
C PHE A 107 9.48 -2.64 -10.59
N HIS A 108 9.89 -2.86 -9.34
CA HIS A 108 11.30 -2.81 -8.95
C HIS A 108 12.12 -3.96 -9.55
N ARG A 109 11.54 -5.15 -9.73
CA ARG A 109 12.19 -6.25 -10.45
C ARG A 109 12.49 -5.84 -11.90
N LEU A 110 11.50 -5.31 -12.61
CA LEU A 110 11.64 -4.86 -13.99
C LEU A 110 12.64 -3.71 -14.13
N GLU A 111 12.67 -2.81 -13.15
CA GLU A 111 13.63 -1.71 -13.11
C GLU A 111 15.07 -2.23 -12.96
N ARG A 112 15.30 -3.20 -12.07
CA ARG A 112 16.60 -3.88 -11.95
C ARG A 112 17.00 -4.60 -13.24
N TRP A 113 16.06 -5.27 -13.90
CA TRP A 113 16.33 -5.93 -15.18
C TRP A 113 16.73 -4.92 -16.25
N ARG A 114 16.02 -3.80 -16.35
CA ARG A 114 16.37 -2.71 -17.26
C ARG A 114 17.79 -2.21 -17.00
N GLU A 115 18.13 -1.94 -15.75
CA GLU A 115 19.47 -1.47 -15.38
C GLU A 115 20.56 -2.49 -15.79
N ARG A 116 20.36 -3.77 -15.49
CA ARG A 116 21.29 -4.85 -15.89
C ARG A 116 21.44 -4.96 -17.41
N LEU A 117 20.34 -4.88 -18.16
CA LEU A 117 20.37 -4.88 -19.62
C LEU A 117 21.14 -3.68 -20.19
N LEU A 118 20.96 -2.49 -19.62
CA LEU A 118 21.64 -1.28 -20.08
C LEU A 118 23.14 -1.28 -19.75
N ASN A 119 23.53 -1.93 -18.66
CA ASN A 119 24.93 -2.12 -18.28
C ASN A 119 25.63 -3.26 -19.03
N ASN A 120 24.95 -3.90 -20.00
CA ASN A 120 25.44 -5.07 -20.74
C ASN A 120 25.87 -6.22 -19.82
N ASP A 121 25.11 -6.46 -18.74
CA ASP A 121 25.37 -7.57 -17.85
C ASP A 121 25.26 -8.91 -18.60
N GLU A 122 26.36 -9.68 -18.58
CA GLU A 122 26.50 -10.91 -19.33
C GLU A 122 25.51 -11.95 -18.78
N GLY A 123 24.63 -12.46 -19.64
CA GLY A 123 23.61 -13.45 -19.27
C GLY A 123 22.26 -12.87 -18.81
N MET A 124 22.10 -11.56 -18.60
CA MET A 124 20.77 -10.99 -18.26
C MET A 124 19.74 -11.23 -19.38
N LEU A 125 20.18 -11.16 -20.64
CA LEU A 125 19.33 -11.52 -21.78
C LEU A 125 18.89 -12.99 -21.70
N ASP A 126 19.80 -13.91 -21.38
CA ASP A 126 19.49 -15.34 -21.29
C ASP A 126 18.52 -15.64 -20.14
N VAL A 127 18.63 -14.91 -19.02
CA VAL A 127 17.65 -14.98 -17.91
C VAL A 127 16.25 -14.63 -18.42
N ILE A 128 16.09 -13.52 -19.15
CA ILE A 128 14.78 -13.11 -19.69
C ILE A 128 14.26 -14.13 -20.68
N LEU A 129 15.11 -14.71 -21.53
CA LEU A 129 14.69 -15.68 -22.53
C LEU A 129 14.33 -17.04 -21.95
N ASN A 130 14.96 -17.43 -20.84
CA ASN A 130 14.58 -18.62 -20.10
C ASN A 130 13.23 -18.43 -19.40
N GLU A 131 12.96 -17.24 -18.84
CA GLU A 131 11.70 -16.94 -18.16
C GLU A 131 10.56 -16.65 -19.15
N TYR A 132 10.87 -16.03 -20.29
CA TYR A 132 9.94 -15.67 -21.37
C TYR A 132 10.43 -16.16 -22.73
N PRO A 133 10.25 -17.45 -23.08
CA PRO A 133 10.77 -18.03 -24.32
C PRO A 133 10.18 -17.44 -25.62
N GLN A 134 9.05 -16.74 -25.52
CA GLN A 134 8.37 -16.09 -26.65
C GLN A 134 8.83 -14.65 -26.90
N THR A 135 9.82 -14.15 -26.15
CA THR A 135 10.34 -12.79 -26.32
C THR A 135 10.95 -12.59 -27.71
N ASP A 136 10.61 -11.47 -28.35
CA ASP A 136 11.29 -11.01 -29.56
C ASP A 136 12.68 -10.45 -29.19
N ILE A 137 13.68 -11.32 -29.28
CA ILE A 137 15.09 -11.01 -29.01
C ILE A 137 15.58 -9.82 -29.83
N GLN A 138 15.17 -9.73 -31.09
CA GLN A 138 15.68 -8.68 -32.00
C GLN A 138 15.12 -7.33 -31.59
N TYR A 139 13.84 -7.27 -31.26
CA TYR A 139 13.21 -6.06 -30.76
C TYR A 139 13.79 -5.63 -29.41
N LEU A 140 13.97 -6.56 -28.47
CA LEU A 140 14.59 -6.27 -27.17
C LEU A 140 16.00 -5.69 -27.33
N ARG A 141 16.86 -6.30 -28.15
CA ARG A 141 18.21 -5.80 -28.45
C ARG A 141 18.18 -4.42 -29.11
N GLN A 142 17.20 -4.15 -29.97
CA GLN A 142 17.03 -2.83 -30.56
C GLN A 142 16.69 -1.76 -29.49
N LEU A 143 15.78 -2.07 -28.58
CA LEU A 143 15.40 -1.17 -27.47
C LEU A 143 16.58 -0.87 -26.54
N ILE A 144 17.38 -1.88 -26.20
CA ILE A 144 18.58 -1.73 -25.36
C ILE A 144 19.58 -0.77 -26.03
N ARG A 145 19.95 -1.04 -27.29
CA ARG A 145 20.91 -0.20 -28.03
C ARG A 145 20.44 1.24 -28.19
N ASN A 146 19.16 1.44 -28.51
CA ASN A 146 18.58 2.78 -28.64
C ASN A 146 18.62 3.53 -27.31
N THR A 147 18.31 2.84 -26.20
CA THR A 147 18.33 3.43 -24.86
C THR A 147 19.76 3.81 -24.44
N GLN A 148 20.75 2.94 -24.67
CA GLN A 148 22.16 3.26 -24.41
C GLN A 148 22.62 4.47 -25.23
N LYS A 149 22.23 4.55 -26.51
CA LYS A 149 22.56 5.69 -27.37
C LYS A 149 21.91 6.99 -26.91
N GLU A 150 20.66 6.95 -26.44
CA GLU A 150 19.99 8.12 -25.86
C GLU A 150 20.66 8.60 -24.57
N LEU A 151 21.02 7.68 -23.68
CA LEU A 151 21.74 7.97 -22.43
C LEU A 151 23.10 8.61 -22.71
N ALA A 152 23.89 8.03 -23.63
CA ALA A 152 25.19 8.57 -24.01
C ALA A 152 25.09 9.96 -24.67
N ALA A 153 23.98 10.25 -25.36
CA ALA A 153 23.72 11.53 -26.01
C ALA A 153 23.00 12.55 -25.10
N ALA A 154 22.80 12.24 -23.80
CA ALA A 154 22.02 13.05 -22.86
C ALA A 154 20.63 13.47 -23.39
N LYS A 155 20.02 12.61 -24.22
CA LYS A 155 18.71 12.86 -24.82
C LYS A 155 17.59 12.48 -23.85
N PRO A 156 16.36 12.99 -24.06
CA PRO A 156 15.20 12.54 -23.30
C PRO A 156 15.05 11.01 -23.37
N PRO A 157 14.73 10.33 -22.25
CA PRO A 157 14.78 8.87 -22.15
C PRO A 157 13.51 8.21 -22.74
N ILE A 158 13.24 8.45 -24.02
CA ILE A 158 12.06 7.93 -24.72
C ILE A 158 12.18 6.41 -24.90
N SER A 159 13.35 5.95 -25.33
CA SER A 159 13.62 4.52 -25.52
C SER A 159 13.68 3.77 -24.19
N ALA A 160 14.12 4.41 -23.11
CA ALA A 160 14.09 3.81 -21.77
C ALA A 160 12.66 3.50 -21.32
N LYS A 161 11.71 4.41 -21.59
CA LYS A 161 10.28 4.20 -21.33
C LYS A 161 9.71 3.06 -22.18
N LYS A 162 10.11 2.97 -23.46
CA LYS A 162 9.71 1.87 -24.36
C LYS A 162 10.26 0.52 -23.89
N LEU A 163 11.51 0.46 -23.48
CA LEU A 163 12.13 -0.74 -22.91
C LEU A 163 11.39 -1.20 -21.66
N PHE A 164 11.13 -0.29 -20.72
CA PHE A 164 10.36 -0.62 -19.51
C PHE A 164 8.95 -1.12 -19.85
N LYS A 165 8.26 -0.47 -20.80
CA LYS A 165 6.93 -0.89 -21.25
C LYS A 165 6.97 -2.30 -21.83
N TYR A 166 7.94 -2.61 -22.69
CA TYR A 166 8.08 -3.93 -23.29
C TYR A 166 8.36 -5.01 -22.23
N LEU A 167 9.23 -4.73 -21.26
CA LEU A 167 9.47 -5.66 -20.14
C LEU A 167 8.19 -5.90 -19.31
N ARG A 168 7.37 -4.88 -19.12
CA ARG A 168 6.08 -5.02 -18.43
C ARG A 168 5.06 -5.84 -19.24
N GLU A 169 5.05 -5.69 -20.56
CA GLU A 169 4.24 -6.50 -21.47
C GLU A 169 4.65 -7.99 -21.42
N LEU A 170 5.93 -8.30 -21.24
CA LEU A 170 6.41 -9.69 -21.05
C LEU A 170 5.92 -10.32 -19.73
N GLU A 171 5.91 -9.55 -18.64
CA GLU A 171 5.37 -9.96 -17.34
C GLU A 171 3.85 -10.16 -17.34
N GLY A 172 3.15 -9.69 -18.37
CA GLY A 172 1.68 -9.74 -18.43
C GLY A 172 0.98 -8.66 -17.58
N CYS A 173 1.65 -7.55 -17.29
CA CYS A 173 1.15 -6.43 -16.46
C CYS A 173 0.92 -5.11 -17.24
#